data_AF-A0A2T5YJS9-F1
#
_entry.id   AF-A0A2T5YJS9-F1
#
_cell.length_a   1.000
_cell.length_b   1.000
_cell.length_c   1.000
_cell.angle_alpha   90.00
_cell.angle_beta   90.00
_cell.angle_gamma   90.00
#
_symmetry.space_group_name_H-M   'P 1'
#
loop_
_entity.id
_entity.type
_entity.pdbx_description
1 polymer ?
#
loop_
_entity_poly.entity_id
_entity_poly.type
_entity_poly.pdbx_seq_one_letter_code
_entity_poly.pdbx_strand_id
1 'polypeptide(L)'
;MQHWLVKSEPETYSWADLVKDGRTMWDGVRNYQARNNMQQMQPGDLVLFYHSVSEKAIVGIAKVDKAAYPDPTAKDDKGNWVVVDLVPFRDFKDPVTLEQIKKDERLQDIALLRQSRLSVMPLKAEEFDVLLALGN
;
A
#
# COMPACT_ATOMS: atom_id res chain seq x y z
N MET A 1 -8.48 -4.68 -13.07
CA MET A 1 -7.50 -4.58 -11.97
C MET A 1 -7.83 -3.34 -11.18
N GLN A 2 -7.81 -3.46 -9.85
CA GLN A 2 -7.88 -2.31 -8.96
C GLN A 2 -6.47 -1.90 -8.56
N HIS A 3 -6.32 -0.64 -8.15
CA HIS A 3 -5.06 -0.08 -7.71
C HIS A 3 -5.17 0.29 -6.24
N TRP A 4 -4.10 0.06 -5.51
CA TRP A 4 -4.06 0.25 -4.07
C TRP A 4 -2.82 1.00 -3.64
N LEU A 5 -2.85 1.55 -2.43
CA LEU A 5 -1.68 2.05 -1.72
C LEU A 5 -1.66 1.45 -0.32
N VAL A 6 -0.49 0.98 0.10
CA VAL A 6 -0.23 0.55 1.48
C VAL A 6 0.83 1.44 2.11
N LYS A 7 0.67 1.74 3.41
CA LYS A 7 1.65 2.48 4.20
C LYS A 7 2.45 1.51 5.07
N SER A 8 3.76 1.71 5.10
CA SER A 8 4.65 1.07 6.05
C SER A 8 5.64 2.06 6.62
N GLU A 9 6.03 1.90 7.88
CA GLU A 9 7.17 2.63 8.43
C GLU A 9 8.44 1.87 8.06
N PRO A 10 9.41 2.48 7.36
CA PRO A 10 10.58 1.78 6.84
C PRO A 10 11.47 1.21 7.95
N GLU A 11 11.40 1.76 9.16
CA GLU A 11 12.10 1.22 10.34
C GLU A 11 11.48 -0.08 10.86
N THR A 12 10.23 -0.37 10.51
CA THR A 12 9.53 -1.62 10.87
C THR A 12 9.56 -2.63 9.74
N TYR A 13 9.20 -2.20 8.52
CA TYR A 13 9.23 -3.04 7.34
C TYR A 13 9.35 -2.17 6.07
N SER A 14 10.53 -2.14 5.48
CA SER A 14 10.82 -1.30 4.32
C SER A 14 10.51 -2.02 2.99
N TRP A 15 10.48 -1.24 1.91
CA TRP A 15 10.45 -1.79 0.55
C TRP A 15 11.63 -2.72 0.26
N ALA A 16 12.82 -2.38 0.77
CA ALA A 16 14.00 -3.23 0.62
C ALA A 16 13.85 -4.58 1.32
N ASP A 17 13.15 -4.62 2.46
CA ASP A 17 12.81 -5.88 3.14
C ASP A 17 11.85 -6.71 2.28
N LEU A 18 10.80 -6.12 1.73
CA LEU A 18 9.90 -6.83 0.82
C LEU A 18 10.62 -7.37 -0.42
N VAL A 19 11.51 -6.59 -1.03
CA VAL A 19 12.31 -7.04 -2.17
C VAL A 19 13.21 -8.21 -1.79
N LYS A 20 13.86 -8.13 -0.63
CA LYS A 20 14.73 -9.19 -0.11
C LYS A 20 13.97 -10.46 0.23
N ASP A 21 12.81 -10.34 0.88
CA ASP A 21 11.97 -11.47 1.29
C ASP A 21 11.26 -12.11 0.09
N GLY A 22 11.02 -11.33 -0.98
CA GLY A 22 10.34 -11.76 -2.20
C GLY A 22 8.83 -11.98 -2.05
N ARG A 23 8.33 -12.04 -0.81
CA ARG A 23 6.91 -12.14 -0.45
C ARG A 23 6.74 -11.76 1.00
N THR A 24 5.63 -11.11 1.32
CA THR A 24 5.21 -10.86 2.70
C THR A 24 3.72 -11.11 2.90
N MET A 25 3.36 -11.49 4.11
CA MET A 25 1.98 -11.47 4.59
C MET A 25 1.72 -10.07 5.14
N TRP A 26 0.87 -9.29 4.47
CA TRP A 26 0.60 -7.91 4.86
C TRP A 26 -0.30 -7.86 6.10
N ASP A 27 0.32 -7.95 7.27
CA ASP A 27 -0.32 -8.02 8.58
C ASP A 27 -0.36 -6.68 9.33
N GLY A 28 -0.72 -6.72 10.61
CA GLY A 28 -0.74 -5.54 11.48
C GLY A 28 -1.87 -4.54 11.23
N VAL A 29 -2.70 -4.72 10.19
CA VAL A 29 -3.83 -3.84 9.89
C VAL A 29 -4.94 -4.02 10.92
N ARG A 30 -5.20 -2.98 11.72
CA ARG A 30 -6.25 -2.94 12.76
C ARG A 30 -7.24 -1.78 12.59
N ASN A 31 -7.43 -1.34 11.34
CA ASN A 31 -8.45 -0.36 10.96
C ASN A 31 -9.51 -1.04 10.09
N TYR A 32 -10.80 -0.90 10.44
CA TYR A 32 -11.90 -1.58 9.74
C TYR A 32 -12.01 -1.20 8.26
N GLN A 33 -11.79 0.06 7.91
CA GLN A 33 -11.86 0.49 6.51
C GLN A 33 -10.66 -0.05 5.72
N ALA A 34 -9.45 0.01 6.29
CA ALA A 34 -8.26 -0.60 5.68
C ALA A 34 -8.45 -2.10 5.45
N ARG A 35 -9.01 -2.81 6.46
CA ARG A 35 -9.39 -4.21 6.35
C ARG A 35 -10.37 -4.44 5.19
N ASN A 36 -11.44 -3.65 5.12
CA ASN A 36 -12.44 -3.78 4.06
C ASN A 36 -11.86 -3.50 2.66
N ASN A 37 -10.83 -2.64 2.56
CA ASN A 37 -10.07 -2.43 1.33
C ASN A 37 -9.25 -3.69 0.98
N MET A 38 -8.54 -4.28 1.94
CA MET A 38 -7.80 -5.53 1.73
C MET A 38 -8.70 -6.70 1.31
N GLN A 39 -9.92 -6.78 1.85
CA GLN A 39 -10.91 -7.80 1.44
C GLN A 39 -11.32 -7.71 -0.03
N GLN A 40 -11.16 -6.55 -0.66
CA GLN A 40 -11.50 -6.31 -2.06
C GLN A 40 -10.31 -6.56 -3.01
N MET A 41 -9.10 -6.72 -2.48
CA MET A 41 -7.90 -6.99 -3.28
C MET A 41 -7.98 -8.37 -3.94
N GLN A 42 -7.62 -8.44 -5.22
CA GLN A 42 -7.56 -9.67 -6.00
C GLN A 42 -6.12 -9.95 -6.46
N PRO A 43 -5.73 -11.23 -6.65
CA PRO A 43 -4.42 -11.56 -7.21
C PRO A 43 -4.19 -10.85 -8.53
N GLY A 44 -3.04 -10.20 -8.68
CA GLY A 44 -2.69 -9.39 -9.84
C GLY A 44 -2.95 -7.89 -9.68
N ASP A 45 -3.73 -7.45 -8.70
CA ASP A 45 -3.88 -6.02 -8.40
C ASP A 45 -2.53 -5.40 -8.00
N LEU A 46 -2.29 -4.17 -8.44
CA LEU A 46 -1.05 -3.43 -8.14
C LEU A 46 -1.22 -2.56 -6.90
N VAL A 47 -0.15 -2.48 -6.12
CA VAL A 47 -0.13 -1.84 -4.81
C VAL A 47 1.08 -0.92 -4.72
N LEU A 48 0.85 0.40 -4.66
CA LEU A 48 1.90 1.36 -4.37
C LEU A 48 2.37 1.21 -2.92
N PHE A 49 3.67 1.03 -2.73
CA PHE A 49 4.29 0.90 -1.42
C PHE A 49 4.78 2.27 -0.94
N TYR A 50 4.11 2.82 0.06
CA TYR A 50 4.40 4.13 0.61
C TYR A 50 5.14 3.98 1.95
N HIS A 51 6.36 4.49 2.00
CA HIS A 51 7.03 4.72 3.27
C HIS A 51 6.33 5.87 4.01
N SER A 52 6.12 5.70 5.31
CA SER A 52 5.50 6.67 6.19
C SER A 52 6.42 7.05 7.36
N VAL A 53 6.04 8.12 8.06
CA VAL A 53 6.75 8.68 9.22
C VAL A 53 8.12 9.28 8.88
N SER A 54 9.17 8.47 8.75
CA SER A 54 10.56 8.93 8.59
C SER A 54 10.92 9.25 7.13
N GLU A 55 10.45 8.44 6.19
CA GLU A 55 10.51 8.70 4.75
C GLU A 55 9.08 8.75 4.24
N LYS A 56 8.66 9.85 3.60
CA LYS A 56 7.27 10.08 3.19
C LYS A 56 7.16 10.05 1.67
N ALA A 57 7.31 8.87 1.09
CA ALA A 57 7.37 8.70 -0.35
C ALA A 57 6.83 7.33 -0.79
N ILE A 58 6.35 7.26 -2.02
CA ILE A 58 6.10 6.00 -2.73
C ILE A 58 7.43 5.55 -3.31
N VAL A 59 7.85 4.35 -2.94
CA VAL A 59 9.21 3.83 -3.23
C VAL A 59 9.20 2.61 -4.18
N GLY A 60 8.02 2.03 -4.42
CA GLY A 60 7.89 0.90 -5.33
C GLY A 60 6.44 0.46 -5.51
N ILE A 61 6.28 -0.58 -6.32
CA ILE A 61 5.02 -1.23 -6.64
C ILE A 61 5.13 -2.69 -6.23
N ALA A 62 4.28 -3.11 -5.30
CA ALA A 62 4.00 -4.51 -5.02
C ALA A 62 2.81 -5.00 -5.87
N LYS A 63 2.61 -6.31 -5.88
CA LYS A 63 1.45 -6.96 -6.48
C LYS A 63 0.82 -7.92 -5.48
N VAL A 64 -0.51 -7.98 -5.48
CA VAL A 64 -1.24 -8.98 -4.69
C VAL A 64 -0.97 -10.36 -5.28
N ASP A 65 -0.38 -11.25 -4.50
CA ASP A 65 -0.17 -12.66 -4.85
C ASP A 65 -1.34 -13.52 -4.37
N LYS A 66 -1.86 -13.23 -3.17
CA LYS A 66 -2.99 -13.94 -2.57
C LYS A 66 -4.02 -12.98 -2.02
N ALA A 67 -5.30 -13.21 -2.36
CA ALA A 67 -6.43 -12.48 -1.81
C ALA A 67 -6.56 -12.65 -0.29
N ALA A 68 -7.44 -11.85 0.31
CA ALA A 68 -7.61 -11.79 1.75
C ALA A 68 -7.92 -13.15 2.40
N TYR A 69 -7.24 -13.44 3.50
CA TYR A 69 -7.51 -14.59 4.38
C TYR A 69 -7.35 -14.19 5.85
N PRO A 70 -7.87 -14.98 6.81
CA PRO A 70 -7.81 -14.61 8.23
C PRO A 70 -6.38 -14.34 8.72
N ASP A 71 -6.19 -13.25 9.45
CA ASP A 71 -4.90 -12.86 10.04
C ASP A 71 -4.51 -13.82 11.18
N PRO A 72 -3.44 -14.63 11.04
CA PRO A 72 -3.01 -15.55 12.09
C PRO A 72 -2.40 -14.83 13.30
N THR A 73 -2.01 -13.55 13.17
CA THR A 73 -1.43 -12.74 14.25
C THR A 73 -2.50 -12.12 15.15
N ALA A 74 -3.76 -12.10 14.72
CA ALA A 74 -4.89 -11.57 15.48
C ALA A 74 -5.35 -12.54 16.58
N LYS A 75 -4.68 -12.49 17.74
CA LYS A 75 -4.93 -13.39 18.88
C LYS A 75 -6.29 -13.19 19.56
N ASP A 76 -6.75 -11.94 19.65
CA ASP A 76 -7.89 -11.55 20.49
C ASP A 76 -9.22 -11.43 19.73
N ASP A 77 -9.17 -11.56 18.40
CA ASP A 77 -10.30 -11.27 17.51
C ASP A 77 -10.29 -12.20 16.28
N LYS A 78 -10.23 -13.51 16.58
CA LYS A 78 -10.04 -14.59 15.58
C LYS A 78 -11.16 -14.56 14.54
N GLY A 79 -10.81 -14.13 13.33
CA GLY A 79 -11.69 -14.14 12.15
C GLY A 79 -12.14 -12.76 11.68
N ASN A 80 -11.95 -11.70 12.48
CA ASN A 80 -12.35 -10.35 12.10
C ASN A 80 -11.27 -9.57 11.35
N TRP A 81 -10.02 -9.99 11.42
CA TRP A 81 -8.90 -9.37 10.71
C TRP A 81 -8.43 -10.25 9.57
N VAL A 82 -7.98 -9.60 8.49
CA VAL A 82 -7.48 -10.29 7.30
C VAL A 82 -6.10 -9.79 6.94
N VAL A 83 -5.38 -10.64 6.24
CA VAL A 83 -4.11 -10.38 5.59
C VAL A 83 -4.23 -10.71 4.10
N VAL A 84 -3.40 -10.07 3.28
CA VAL A 84 -3.15 -10.46 1.88
C VAL A 84 -1.68 -10.80 1.75
N ASP A 85 -1.31 -11.57 0.72
CA ASP A 85 0.12 -11.72 0.41
C ASP A 85 0.52 -10.75 -0.69
N LEU A 86 1.60 -10.02 -0.46
CA LEU A 86 2.20 -9.09 -1.41
C LEU A 86 3.56 -9.61 -1.86
N VAL A 87 3.88 -9.39 -3.13
CA VAL A 87 5.20 -9.66 -3.72
C VAL A 87 5.74 -8.38 -4.36
N PRO A 88 7.07 -8.15 -4.36
CA PRO A 88 7.65 -7.02 -5.07
C PRO A 88 7.38 -7.18 -6.58
N PHE A 89 7.08 -6.06 -7.26
CA PHE A 89 6.83 -6.06 -8.69
C PHE A 89 7.74 -5.10 -9.46
N ARG A 90 7.86 -3.85 -9.01
CA ARG A 90 8.71 -2.86 -9.67
C ARG A 90 9.20 -1.80 -8.68
N ASP A 91 10.48 -1.45 -8.75
CA ASP A 91 11.01 -0.30 -8.02
C ASP A 91 10.55 1.03 -8.66
N PHE A 92 10.46 2.09 -7.86
CA PHE A 92 10.48 3.46 -8.39
C PHE A 92 11.92 3.95 -8.37
N LYS A 93 12.47 4.32 -9.53
CA LYS A 93 13.83 4.87 -9.57
C LYS A 93 13.89 6.23 -8.88
N ASP A 94 12.83 7.00 -9.07
CA ASP A 94 12.60 8.28 -8.42
C ASP A 94 11.42 8.15 -7.45
N PRO A 95 11.65 8.04 -6.12
CA PRO A 95 10.57 7.98 -5.16
C PRO A 95 9.64 9.19 -5.25
N VAL A 96 8.32 8.95 -5.23
CA VAL A 96 7.32 10.03 -5.31
C VAL A 96 6.99 10.52 -3.91
N THR A 97 7.54 11.66 -3.55
CA THR A 97 7.42 12.24 -2.21
C THR A 97 6.00 12.77 -1.95
N LEU A 98 5.59 12.78 -0.68
CA LEU A 98 4.34 13.40 -0.24
C LEU A 98 4.25 14.89 -0.64
N GLU A 99 5.40 15.58 -0.71
CA GLU A 99 5.44 16.97 -1.16
C GLU A 99 5.07 17.11 -2.64
N GLN A 100 5.63 16.25 -3.51
CA GLN A 100 5.23 16.21 -4.92
C GLN A 100 3.74 15.90 -5.07
N ILE A 101 3.24 14.92 -4.31
CA ILE A 101 1.82 14.54 -4.33
C ILE A 101 0.93 15.72 -3.92
N LYS A 102 1.30 16.48 -2.89
CA LYS A 102 0.56 17.66 -2.44
C LYS A 102 0.57 18.81 -3.43
N LYS A 103 1.61 18.93 -4.25
CA LYS A 103 1.76 20.00 -5.25
C LYS A 103 1.02 19.70 -6.55
N ASP A 104 0.71 18.44 -6.83
CA ASP A 104 0.01 18.03 -8.05
C ASP A 104 -1.51 18.22 -7.90
N GLU A 105 -2.08 19.13 -8.69
CA GLU A 105 -3.51 19.44 -8.66
C GLU A 105 -4.40 18.23 -8.99
N ARG A 106 -3.87 17.24 -9.74
CA ARG A 106 -4.60 16.03 -10.12
C ARG A 106 -4.77 15.05 -8.95
N LEU A 107 -3.99 15.21 -7.88
CA LEU A 107 -3.95 14.31 -6.73
C LEU A 107 -4.58 14.91 -5.47
N GLN A 108 -5.21 16.09 -5.53
CA GLN A 108 -5.71 16.77 -4.31
C GLN A 108 -6.78 15.97 -3.56
N ASP A 109 -7.53 15.12 -4.27
CA ASP A 109 -8.58 14.29 -3.69
C ASP A 109 -8.15 12.86 -3.33
N ILE A 110 -6.90 12.51 -3.56
CA ILE A 110 -6.40 11.15 -3.27
C ILE A 110 -6.57 10.81 -1.79
N ALA A 111 -6.95 9.57 -1.51
CA ALA A 111 -7.16 9.08 -0.15
C ALA A 111 -5.95 9.33 0.78
N LEU A 112 -4.73 9.27 0.23
CA LEU A 112 -3.47 9.53 0.97
C LEU A 112 -3.47 10.89 1.67
N LEU A 113 -3.99 11.93 1.02
CA LEU A 113 -4.06 13.29 1.56
C LEU A 113 -5.29 13.48 2.46
N ARG A 114 -6.43 12.92 2.06
CA ARG A 114 -7.71 13.16 2.77
C ARG A 114 -7.89 12.32 4.03
N GLN A 115 -7.23 11.16 4.12
CA GLN A 115 -7.42 10.18 5.19
C GLN A 115 -6.07 9.76 5.79
N SER A 116 -5.42 10.69 6.51
CA SER A 116 -4.04 10.50 7.01
C SER A 116 -3.83 9.23 7.85
N ARG A 117 -4.85 8.81 8.62
CA ARG A 117 -4.81 7.62 9.50
C ARG A 117 -5.14 6.29 8.82
N LEU A 118 -5.59 6.30 7.55
CA LEU A 118 -5.88 5.08 6.81
C LEU A 118 -4.58 4.51 6.23
N SER A 119 -4.30 3.22 6.46
CA SER A 119 -3.04 2.57 6.07
C SER A 119 -3.13 1.78 4.76
N VAL A 120 -4.32 1.36 4.36
CA VAL A 120 -4.60 0.69 3.08
C VAL A 120 -5.71 1.45 2.37
N MET A 121 -5.46 1.88 1.14
CA MET A 121 -6.31 2.82 0.42
C MET A 121 -6.55 2.35 -1.01
N PRO A 122 -7.78 2.47 -1.56
CA PRO A 122 -7.98 2.34 -2.99
C PRO A 122 -7.41 3.58 -3.71
N LEU A 123 -6.99 3.39 -4.95
CA LEU A 123 -6.61 4.44 -5.87
C LEU A 123 -7.51 4.38 -7.11
N LYS A 124 -7.95 5.54 -7.58
CA LYS A 124 -8.55 5.63 -8.91
C LYS A 124 -7.48 5.34 -9.98
N ALA A 125 -7.90 4.89 -11.15
CA ALA A 125 -6.97 4.61 -12.25
C ALA A 125 -6.15 5.87 -12.61
N GLU A 126 -6.81 7.03 -12.67
CA GLU A 126 -6.17 8.30 -13.02
C GLU A 126 -5.15 8.75 -11.97
N GLU A 127 -5.43 8.51 -10.68
CA GLU A 127 -4.49 8.81 -9.59
C GLU A 127 -3.26 7.90 -9.67
N PHE A 128 -3.48 6.60 -9.93
CA PHE A 128 -2.40 5.63 -10.08
C PHE A 128 -1.49 5.98 -11.27
N ASP A 129 -2.06 6.32 -12.42
CA ASP A 129 -1.31 6.67 -13.63
C ASP A 129 -0.45 7.93 -13.42
N VAL A 130 -0.99 8.94 -12.72
CA VAL A 130 -0.22 10.14 -12.36
C VAL A 130 0.96 9.79 -11.45
N LEU A 131 0.73 8.98 -10.41
CA LEU A 131 1.79 8.55 -9.50
C LEU A 131 2.85 7.70 -10.20
N LEU A 132 2.43 6.87 -11.16
CA LEU A 132 3.33 6.07 -11.98
C LEU A 132 4.23 6.94 -12.88
N ALA A 133 3.66 7.99 -13.47
CA ALA A 133 4.40 8.93 -14.31
C ALA A 133 5.37 9.81 -13.51
N LEU A 134 5.09 10.06 -12.23
CA LEU A 134 6.00 10.76 -11.33
C LEU A 134 7.16 9.85 -10.87
N GLY A 135 6.92 8.54 -10.75
CA GLY A 135 7.87 7.55 -10.23
C GLY A 135 8.45 6.63 -11.29
N ASN A 136 9.23 7.22 -12.21
CA ASN A 136 9.86 6.56 -13.36
C ASN A 136 10.58 5.24 -13.04
#